data_AF-A0A9D7D8X1-F1
#
_entry.id   AF-A0A9D7D8X1-F1
#
_cell.length_a   1.000
_cell.length_b   1.000
_cell.length_c   1.000
_cell.angle_alpha   90.00
_cell.angle_beta   90.00
_cell.angle_gamma   90.00
#
_symmetry.space_group_name_H-M   'P 1'
#
loop_
_entity.id
_entity.type
_entity.pdbx_description
1 polymer ?
#
loop_
_entity_poly.entity_id
_entity_poly.type
_entity_poly.pdbx_seq_one_letter_code
_entity_poly.pdbx_strand_id
1 'polypeptide(L)'
;MLTDLALKKMKPKEKIYKVGDRDGMYALVATSGLITFRYDYRFNGRRETLTIGKYAPDAGGLSLSEARSKCAEARQLLSAGQSPAIKKQKEKRKLVDADRFGEIGLRYFKEARMAESTRAMRRAIYDRDIHPEWKNRLLAEIGPDELRALCARVKDRGAPATAIHVRDIVKQIYGFAILHGEKVANPADEVGPASIAQFEVRDRALSPGEIRIMLSLLERVATLPTIRLGLKLILLTMVRKSELQDAVWNEVEFEDAVWSITKERMKRKKPHNVYLSRQSLDIMVALKTCAGNSRYLLPSRYEANEPMSRATFNRVTTAIAELAKKENLPLAPFTVHDLRRTGSTLLNEAGFNSDWIEKCLAHEDNRSSRGVYNKAEYEPHRRHMLQEWANMVDAWTRGEKYTPTLTPPTSTLAIHDPNV
;
A
#
# COMPACT_ATOMS: atom_id res chain seq x y z
N MET A 1 14.08 -15.03 63.93
CA MET A 1 13.13 -15.19 62.82
C MET A 1 12.14 -14.02 62.86
N LEU A 2 11.79 -13.43 61.71
CA LEU A 2 10.96 -12.22 61.65
C LEU A 2 9.47 -12.52 61.92
N THR A 3 8.76 -11.50 62.44
CA THR A 3 7.29 -11.45 62.57
C THR A 3 6.76 -10.14 61.98
N ASP A 4 5.50 -10.12 61.54
CA ASP A 4 4.85 -8.89 61.03
C ASP A 4 4.84 -7.76 62.07
N LEU A 5 4.61 -8.09 63.34
CA LEU A 5 4.66 -7.11 64.43
C LEU A 5 6.06 -6.51 64.58
N ALA A 6 7.11 -7.33 64.45
CA ALA A 6 8.48 -6.84 64.50
C ALA A 6 8.78 -5.92 63.32
N LEU A 7 8.34 -6.28 62.11
CA LEU A 7 8.52 -5.47 60.89
C LEU A 7 7.80 -4.12 60.98
N LYS A 8 6.55 -4.10 61.47
CA LYS A 8 5.79 -2.85 61.68
C LYS A 8 6.46 -1.91 62.69
N LYS A 9 7.19 -2.45 63.67
CA LYS A 9 7.88 -1.68 64.71
C LYS A 9 9.30 -1.23 64.32
N MET A 10 9.83 -1.65 63.17
CA MET A 10 11.18 -1.26 62.75
C MET A 10 11.25 0.23 62.42
N LYS A 11 12.20 0.93 63.03
CA LYS A 11 12.46 2.35 62.77
C LYS A 11 13.65 2.53 61.84
N PRO A 12 13.66 3.58 60.99
CA PRO A 12 14.86 3.96 60.24
C PRO A 12 16.01 4.31 61.19
N LYS A 13 17.24 4.11 60.70
CA LYS A 13 18.49 4.51 61.36
C LYS A 13 19.29 5.39 60.40
N GLU A 14 20.40 5.96 60.89
CA GLU A 14 21.34 6.77 60.08
C GLU A 14 21.92 6.01 58.87
N LYS A 15 22.00 4.67 58.96
CA LYS A 15 22.48 3.80 57.87
C LYS A 15 21.49 2.67 57.61
N ILE A 16 21.45 2.20 56.36
CA ILE A 16 20.67 1.04 55.93
C ILE A 16 21.14 -0.19 56.73
N TYR A 17 20.20 -0.99 57.25
CA TYR A 17 20.52 -2.20 58.00
C TYR A 17 19.70 -3.40 57.55
N LYS A 18 20.25 -4.60 57.77
CA LYS A 18 19.63 -5.88 57.44
C LYS A 18 19.13 -6.55 58.72
N VAL A 19 17.93 -7.10 58.67
CA VAL A 19 17.38 -7.97 59.72
C VAL A 19 17.12 -9.34 59.12
N GLY A 20 17.90 -10.33 59.55
CA GLY A 20 17.84 -11.69 59.01
C GLY A 20 16.50 -12.37 59.28
N ASP A 21 15.99 -13.06 58.27
CA ASP A 21 14.97 -14.10 58.42
C ASP A 21 15.59 -15.48 58.12
N ARG A 22 14.74 -16.47 57.87
CA ARG A 22 15.17 -17.81 57.46
C ARG A 22 15.66 -17.86 56.02
N ASP A 23 16.37 -18.94 55.69
CA ASP A 23 16.61 -19.35 54.30
C ASP A 23 17.44 -18.37 53.45
N GLY A 24 18.24 -17.50 54.09
CA GLY A 24 19.01 -16.44 53.42
C GLY A 24 18.19 -15.21 53.04
N MET A 25 16.88 -15.19 53.38
CA MET A 25 16.01 -14.03 53.25
C MET A 25 16.26 -13.05 54.41
N TYR A 26 16.13 -11.76 54.16
CA TYR A 26 16.21 -10.71 55.16
C TYR A 26 15.34 -9.52 54.78
N ALA A 27 14.95 -8.75 55.79
CA ALA A 27 14.38 -7.43 55.60
C ALA A 27 15.51 -6.40 55.56
N LEU A 28 15.55 -5.59 54.49
CA LEU A 28 16.41 -4.42 54.38
C LEU A 28 15.60 -3.19 54.77
N VAL A 29 16.03 -2.49 55.80
CA VAL A 29 15.38 -1.26 56.26
C VAL A 29 16.18 -0.06 55.76
N ALA A 30 15.58 0.74 54.90
CA ALA A 30 16.17 1.96 54.37
C ALA A 30 16.16 3.09 55.42
N THR A 31 17.01 4.10 55.22
CA THR A 31 17.02 5.34 56.04
C THR A 31 15.70 6.12 55.95
N SER A 32 14.92 5.92 54.88
CA SER A 32 13.56 6.46 54.71
C SER A 32 12.47 5.70 55.47
N GLY A 33 12.80 4.58 56.12
CA GLY A 33 11.83 3.69 56.76
C GLY A 33 11.20 2.66 55.82
N LEU A 34 11.51 2.71 54.51
CA LEU A 34 11.05 1.69 53.57
C LEU A 34 11.69 0.33 53.89
N ILE A 35 10.84 -0.68 54.08
CA ILE A 35 11.27 -2.06 54.32
C ILE A 35 11.12 -2.87 53.03
N THR A 36 12.18 -3.57 52.64
CA THR A 36 12.22 -4.41 51.43
C THR A 36 12.72 -5.80 51.76
N PHE A 37 12.00 -6.84 51.34
CA PHE A 37 12.48 -8.21 51.44
C PHE A 37 13.50 -8.50 50.34
N ARG A 38 14.64 -9.05 50.76
CA ARG A 38 15.72 -9.47 49.88
C ARG A 38 16.16 -10.89 50.23
N TYR A 39 16.73 -11.56 49.24
CA TYR A 39 17.28 -12.90 49.37
C TYR A 39 18.68 -12.91 48.78
N ASP A 40 19.69 -13.18 49.61
CA ASP A 40 21.08 -13.34 49.17
C ASP A 40 21.36 -14.83 48.91
N TYR A 41 21.93 -15.15 47.75
CA TYR A 41 22.25 -16.52 47.37
C TYR A 41 23.56 -16.58 46.58
N ARG A 42 24.07 -17.80 46.36
CA ARG A 42 25.20 -18.05 45.45
C ARG A 42 24.73 -18.83 44.23
N PHE A 43 25.18 -18.41 43.06
CA PHE A 43 24.95 -19.09 41.78
C PHE A 43 26.24 -19.01 40.95
N ASN A 44 26.70 -20.14 40.42
CA ASN A 44 27.97 -20.25 39.66
C ASN A 44 29.17 -19.57 40.33
N GLY A 45 29.35 -19.80 41.64
CA GLY A 45 30.45 -19.24 42.42
C GLY A 45 30.33 -17.74 42.77
N ARG A 46 29.30 -17.04 42.27
CA ARG A 46 29.07 -15.61 42.50
C ARG A 46 27.95 -15.39 43.52
N ARG A 47 28.09 -14.35 44.35
CA ARG A 47 27.02 -13.91 45.26
C ARG A 47 26.07 -12.98 44.49
N GLU A 48 24.79 -13.29 44.54
CA GLU A 48 23.72 -12.48 43.94
C GLU A 48 22.65 -12.15 44.99
N THR A 49 21.84 -11.14 44.68
CA THR A 49 20.77 -10.67 45.57
C THR A 49 19.47 -10.50 44.77
N LEU A 50 18.44 -11.25 45.15
CA LEU A 50 17.08 -11.06 44.65
C LEU A 50 16.35 -10.07 45.55
N THR A 51 15.80 -9.00 44.97
CA THR A 51 14.79 -8.18 45.65
C THR A 51 13.42 -8.80 45.44
N ILE A 52 12.77 -9.26 46.51
CA ILE A 52 11.47 -9.95 46.45
C ILE A 52 10.36 -8.92 46.26
N GLY A 53 10.29 -7.94 47.17
CA GLY A 53 9.33 -6.83 47.11
C GLY A 53 9.33 -5.98 48.38
N LYS A 54 8.55 -4.90 48.36
CA LYS A 54 8.40 -3.98 49.50
C LYS A 54 7.43 -4.55 50.52
N TYR A 55 7.72 -4.39 51.80
CA TYR A 55 6.78 -4.73 52.87
C TYR A 55 5.77 -3.60 53.04
N ALA A 56 4.51 -3.84 52.67
CA ALA A 56 3.40 -2.91 52.87
C ALA A 56 2.06 -3.67 52.73
N PRO A 57 1.77 -4.62 53.64
CA PRO A 57 0.59 -5.49 53.51
C PRO A 57 -0.72 -4.70 53.43
N ASP A 58 -0.77 -3.53 54.07
CA ASP A 58 -1.96 -2.67 54.14
C ASP A 58 -2.06 -1.68 52.94
N ALA A 59 -1.07 -1.63 52.05
CA ALA A 59 -0.97 -0.63 50.96
C ALA A 59 -0.50 -1.24 49.62
N GLY A 60 -0.86 -2.50 49.35
CA GLY A 60 -0.56 -3.20 48.08
C GLY A 60 0.88 -3.70 47.93
N GLY A 61 1.68 -3.66 49.00
CA GLY A 61 2.96 -4.36 49.07
C GLY A 61 2.82 -5.78 49.62
N LEU A 62 3.94 -6.46 49.83
CA LEU A 62 3.96 -7.84 50.30
C LEU A 62 3.79 -7.93 51.82
N SER A 63 3.06 -8.94 52.27
CA SER A 63 3.14 -9.49 53.62
C SER A 63 4.43 -10.32 53.83
N LEU A 64 4.77 -10.61 55.09
CA LEU A 64 5.89 -11.50 55.40
C LEU A 64 5.67 -12.93 54.88
N SER A 65 4.42 -13.42 54.91
CA SER A 65 4.06 -14.75 54.40
C SER A 65 4.28 -14.87 52.89
N GLU A 66 3.81 -13.90 52.12
CA GLU A 66 4.00 -13.87 50.66
C GLU A 66 5.47 -13.74 50.28
N ALA A 67 6.24 -12.94 51.04
CA ALA A 67 7.68 -12.83 50.84
C ALA A 67 8.39 -14.17 51.04
N ARG A 68 7.98 -14.95 52.06
CA ARG A 68 8.50 -16.30 52.29
C ARG A 68 8.12 -17.27 51.18
N SER A 69 6.89 -17.22 50.67
CA SER A 69 6.46 -18.04 49.52
C SER A 69 7.32 -17.75 48.28
N LYS A 70 7.47 -16.47 47.94
CA LYS A 70 8.32 -16.04 46.80
C LYS A 70 9.79 -16.39 46.99
N CYS A 71 10.27 -16.42 48.24
CA CYS A 71 11.62 -16.90 48.54
C CYS A 71 11.75 -18.42 48.29
N ALA A 72 10.73 -19.22 48.61
CA ALA A 72 10.72 -20.65 48.32
C ALA A 72 10.70 -20.93 46.81
N GLU A 73 9.89 -20.20 46.04
CA GLU A 73 9.89 -20.25 44.57
C GLU A 73 11.26 -19.90 43.98
N ALA A 74 11.91 -18.85 44.50
CA ALA A 74 13.26 -18.47 44.09
C ALA A 74 14.29 -19.58 44.36
N ARG A 75 14.14 -20.32 45.47
CA ARG A 75 14.99 -21.47 45.77
C ARG A 75 14.74 -22.65 44.83
N GLN A 76 13.49 -22.89 44.43
CA GLN A 76 13.18 -23.91 43.42
C GLN A 76 13.85 -23.59 42.08
N LEU A 77 13.82 -22.32 41.65
CA LEU A 77 14.52 -21.88 40.43
C LEU A 77 16.04 -22.12 40.52
N LEU A 78 16.64 -21.86 41.69
CA LEU A 78 18.06 -22.17 41.91
C LEU A 78 18.35 -23.67 41.83
N SER A 79 17.49 -24.52 42.40
CA SER A 79 17.64 -25.97 42.29
C SER A 79 17.52 -26.48 40.86
N ALA A 80 16.77 -25.76 40.01
CA ALA A 80 16.66 -26.01 38.58
C ALA A 80 17.78 -25.36 37.74
N GLY A 81 18.84 -24.85 38.38
CA GLY A 81 19.99 -24.25 37.69
C GLY A 81 19.73 -22.87 37.09
N GLN A 82 18.70 -22.14 37.54
CA GLN A 82 18.36 -20.81 37.04
C GLN A 82 18.53 -19.74 38.13
N SER A 83 19.20 -18.63 37.80
CA SER A 83 19.27 -17.46 38.70
C SER A 83 17.93 -16.70 38.74
N PRO A 84 17.29 -16.57 39.92
CA PRO A 84 16.04 -15.82 40.08
C PRO A 84 16.18 -14.33 39.77
N ALA A 85 17.32 -13.72 40.11
CA ALA A 85 17.55 -12.31 39.83
C ALA A 85 17.66 -12.05 38.32
N ILE A 86 18.37 -12.93 37.59
CA ILE A 86 18.49 -12.84 36.12
C ILE A 86 17.12 -13.06 35.46
N LYS A 87 16.33 -14.03 35.91
CA LYS A 87 14.97 -14.26 35.40
C LYS A 87 14.08 -13.02 35.58
N LYS A 88 14.06 -12.46 36.79
CA LYS A 88 13.29 -11.24 37.09
C LYS A 88 13.77 -10.03 36.28
N GLN A 89 15.08 -9.89 36.07
CA GLN A 89 15.64 -8.83 35.23
C GLN A 89 15.27 -9.02 33.74
N LYS A 90 15.28 -10.27 33.25
CA LYS A 90 14.90 -10.61 31.87
C LYS A 90 13.42 -10.36 31.61
N GLU A 91 12.54 -10.70 32.55
CA GLU A 91 11.11 -10.39 32.47
C GLU A 91 10.84 -8.88 32.49
N LYS A 92 11.54 -8.13 33.35
CA LYS A 92 11.44 -6.67 33.38
C LYS A 92 11.98 -6.01 32.10
N ARG A 93 13.10 -6.51 31.56
CA ARG A 93 13.65 -6.03 30.27
C ARG A 93 12.70 -6.33 29.13
N LYS A 94 12.12 -7.54 29.04
CA LYS A 94 11.11 -7.87 28.02
C LYS A 94 9.91 -6.92 27.99
N LEU A 95 9.50 -6.36 29.12
CA LEU A 95 8.40 -5.38 29.19
C LEU A 95 8.82 -3.95 28.82
N VAL A 96 10.10 -3.61 29.05
CA VAL A 96 10.66 -2.28 28.72
C VAL A 96 11.14 -2.23 27.26
N ASP A 97 11.62 -3.35 26.73
CA ASP A 97 12.13 -3.53 25.37
C ASP A 97 11.04 -4.06 24.41
N ALA A 98 9.78 -4.18 24.84
CA ALA A 98 8.69 -4.57 23.94
C ALA A 98 8.40 -3.41 22.99
N ASP A 99 8.71 -3.60 21.71
CA ASP A 99 8.50 -2.59 20.68
C ASP A 99 7.01 -2.19 20.61
N ARG A 100 6.75 -0.89 20.63
CA ARG A 100 5.39 -0.37 20.43
C ARG A 100 5.00 -0.46 18.97
N PHE A 101 3.70 -0.63 18.70
CA PHE A 101 3.19 -0.73 17.33
C PHE A 101 3.60 0.49 16.47
N GLY A 102 3.60 1.69 17.06
CA GLY A 102 4.02 2.93 16.38
C GLY A 102 5.46 2.90 15.89
N GLU A 103 6.38 2.39 16.72
CA GLU A 103 7.81 2.31 16.44
C GLU A 103 8.10 1.30 15.32
N ILE A 104 7.47 0.13 15.39
CA ILE A 104 7.52 -0.88 14.33
C ILE A 104 6.97 -0.31 13.02
N GLY A 105 5.84 0.40 13.07
CA GLY A 105 5.23 1.01 11.88
C GLY A 105 6.19 1.99 11.20
N LEU A 106 6.88 2.83 11.97
CA LEU A 106 7.90 3.75 11.45
C LEU A 106 9.07 3.00 10.79
N ARG A 107 9.60 1.95 11.43
CA ARG A 107 10.66 1.11 10.82
C ARG A 107 10.18 0.43 9.54
N TYR A 108 8.99 -0.16 9.56
CA TYR A 108 8.39 -0.80 8.40
C TYR A 108 8.32 0.15 7.20
N PHE A 109 7.82 1.37 7.37
CA PHE A 109 7.74 2.30 6.24
C PHE A 109 9.10 2.81 5.75
N LYS A 110 10.13 2.78 6.61
CA LYS A 110 11.51 3.15 6.25
C LYS A 110 12.20 2.04 5.46
N GLU A 111 12.03 0.79 5.87
CA GLU A 111 12.85 -0.33 5.40
C GLU A 111 12.14 -1.22 4.37
N ALA A 112 10.81 -1.29 4.40
CA ALA A 112 10.07 -2.15 3.50
C ALA A 112 10.20 -1.68 2.04
N ARG A 113 10.61 -2.64 1.19
CA ARG A 113 10.75 -2.43 -0.25
C ARG A 113 9.38 -2.39 -0.91
N MET A 114 8.93 -1.19 -1.26
CA MET A 114 7.72 -0.96 -2.06
C MET A 114 7.89 0.26 -2.97
N ALA A 115 7.02 0.38 -3.98
CA ALA A 115 6.98 1.56 -4.83
C ALA A 115 6.59 2.82 -4.03
N GLU A 116 7.15 3.98 -4.37
CA GLU A 116 6.95 5.22 -3.61
C GLU A 116 5.48 5.62 -3.54
N SER A 117 4.74 5.49 -4.64
CA SER A 117 3.29 5.74 -4.65
C SER A 117 2.51 4.81 -3.72
N THR A 118 2.93 3.55 -3.59
CA THR A 118 2.33 2.59 -2.65
C THR A 118 2.69 2.93 -1.21
N ARG A 119 3.94 3.35 -0.95
CA ARG A 119 4.40 3.82 0.36
C ARG A 119 3.62 5.04 0.81
N ALA A 120 3.52 6.06 -0.04
CA ALA A 120 2.81 7.31 0.25
C ALA A 120 1.33 7.06 0.56
N MET A 121 0.64 6.25 -0.26
CA MET A 121 -0.76 5.89 -0.03
C MET A 121 -0.97 5.14 1.29
N ARG A 122 -0.15 4.12 1.56
CA ARG A 122 -0.25 3.34 2.80
C ARG A 122 0.12 4.16 4.03
N ARG A 123 1.12 5.03 3.93
CA ARG A 123 1.53 5.93 5.00
C ARG A 123 0.42 6.92 5.33
N ALA A 124 -0.22 7.53 4.33
CA ALA A 124 -1.36 8.40 4.56
C ALA A 124 -2.54 7.69 5.26
N ILE A 125 -2.82 6.43 4.90
CA ILE A 125 -3.84 5.62 5.59
C ILE A 125 -3.39 5.28 7.01
N TYR A 126 -2.13 4.90 7.21
CA TYR A 126 -1.58 4.60 8.53
C TYR A 126 -1.64 5.81 9.47
N ASP A 127 -1.17 6.97 9.03
CA ASP A 127 -1.11 8.19 9.84
C ASP A 127 -2.52 8.67 10.23
N ARG A 128 -3.49 8.52 9.33
CA ARG A 128 -4.88 8.94 9.55
C ARG A 128 -5.69 7.94 10.37
N ASP A 129 -5.60 6.66 10.04
CA ASP A 129 -6.56 5.65 10.47
C ASP A 129 -5.98 4.63 11.46
N ILE A 130 -4.66 4.49 11.63
CA ILE A 130 -4.06 3.45 12.50
C ILE A 130 -3.23 4.08 13.63
N HIS A 131 -2.29 4.95 13.27
CA HIS A 131 -1.35 5.58 14.17
C HIS A 131 -2.00 6.32 15.35
N PRO A 132 -3.10 7.09 15.19
CA PRO A 132 -3.70 7.84 16.29
C PRO A 132 -4.12 6.94 17.47
N GLU A 133 -4.53 5.71 17.18
CA GLU A 133 -5.07 4.79 18.17
C GLU A 133 -4.03 3.82 18.73
N TRP A 134 -3.14 3.29 17.87
CA TRP A 134 -2.28 2.18 18.26
C TRP A 134 -0.83 2.55 18.48
N LYS A 135 -0.40 3.80 18.24
CA LYS A 135 1.02 4.20 18.36
C LYS A 135 1.68 3.79 19.69
N ASN A 136 0.93 3.86 20.79
CA ASN A 136 1.44 3.62 22.13
C ASN A 136 1.19 2.19 22.64
N ARG A 137 0.44 1.36 21.89
CA ARG A 137 0.10 0.01 22.30
C ARG A 137 1.24 -0.96 22.00
N LEU A 138 1.38 -1.99 22.82
CA LEU A 138 2.29 -3.09 22.54
C LEU A 138 1.70 -3.99 21.46
N LEU A 139 2.55 -4.62 20.65
CA LEU A 139 2.09 -5.57 19.63
C LEU A 139 1.24 -6.71 20.22
N ALA A 140 1.56 -7.16 21.44
CA ALA A 140 0.86 -8.23 22.13
C ALA A 140 -0.54 -7.83 22.64
N GLU A 141 -0.84 -6.54 22.72
CA GLU A 141 -2.14 -6.04 23.18
C GLU A 141 -3.17 -5.95 22.07
N ILE A 142 -2.76 -5.98 20.80
CA ILE A 142 -3.66 -5.80 19.66
C ILE A 142 -4.00 -7.17 19.10
N GLY A 143 -5.25 -7.60 19.30
CA GLY A 143 -5.79 -8.84 18.77
C GLY A 143 -6.66 -8.63 17.52
N PRO A 144 -7.24 -9.73 17.01
CA PRO A 144 -8.16 -9.70 15.87
C PRO A 144 -9.39 -8.82 16.10
N ASP A 145 -9.94 -8.79 17.32
CA ASP A 145 -11.15 -8.02 17.63
C ASP A 145 -10.92 -6.51 17.60
N GLU A 146 -9.78 -6.04 18.11
CA GLU A 146 -9.40 -4.63 17.98
C GLU A 146 -9.23 -4.24 16.51
N LEU A 147 -8.66 -5.13 15.69
CA LEU A 147 -8.52 -4.90 14.26
C LEU A 147 -9.88 -4.86 13.54
N ARG A 148 -10.82 -5.76 13.88
CA ARG A 148 -12.18 -5.73 13.35
C ARG A 148 -12.88 -4.41 13.71
N ALA A 149 -12.79 -3.99 14.96
CA ALA A 149 -13.37 -2.73 15.43
C ALA A 149 -12.79 -1.52 14.69
N LEU A 150 -11.47 -1.51 14.45
CA LEU A 150 -10.82 -0.45 13.69
C LEU A 150 -11.30 -0.41 12.24
N CYS A 151 -11.38 -1.57 11.58
CA CYS A 151 -11.87 -1.67 10.20
C CYS A 151 -13.34 -1.26 10.09
N ALA A 152 -14.18 -1.64 11.06
CA ALA A 152 -15.59 -1.26 11.11
C ALA A 152 -15.75 0.25 11.19
N ARG A 153 -15.04 0.95 12.08
CA ARG A 153 -15.10 2.43 12.16
C ARG A 153 -14.74 3.12 10.85
N VAL A 154 -13.71 2.63 10.16
CA VAL A 154 -13.29 3.20 8.85
C VAL A 154 -14.34 2.91 7.77
N LYS A 155 -14.96 1.74 7.79
CA LYS A 155 -16.04 1.36 6.89
C LYS A 155 -17.29 2.22 7.13
N ASP A 156 -17.68 2.43 8.39
CA ASP A 156 -18.87 3.20 8.79
C ASP A 156 -18.77 4.68 8.39
N ARG A 157 -17.54 5.20 8.26
CA ARG A 157 -17.25 6.52 7.67
C ARG A 157 -17.49 6.58 6.14
N GLY A 158 -17.91 5.49 5.51
CA GLY A 158 -18.11 5.38 4.07
C GLY A 158 -16.86 5.05 3.27
N ALA A 159 -15.82 4.48 3.90
CA ALA A 159 -14.54 4.17 3.26
C ALA A 159 -14.19 2.67 3.30
N PRO A 160 -15.02 1.77 2.72
CA PRO A 160 -14.82 0.31 2.81
C PRO A 160 -13.49 -0.15 2.20
N ALA A 161 -13.02 0.48 1.12
CA ALA A 161 -11.76 0.12 0.48
C ALA A 161 -10.57 0.49 1.38
N THR A 162 -10.66 1.64 2.06
CA THR A 162 -9.68 2.05 3.05
C THR A 162 -9.66 1.10 4.24
N ALA A 163 -10.80 0.58 4.69
CA ALA A 163 -10.86 -0.40 5.76
C ALA A 163 -10.08 -1.69 5.43
N ILE A 164 -10.19 -2.20 4.20
CA ILE A 164 -9.35 -3.33 3.75
C ILE A 164 -7.86 -2.94 3.76
N HIS A 165 -7.51 -1.74 3.30
CA HIS A 165 -6.12 -1.28 3.35
C HIS A 165 -5.58 -1.15 4.77
N VAL A 166 -6.39 -0.70 5.72
CA VAL A 166 -6.01 -0.66 7.15
C VAL A 166 -5.60 -2.06 7.61
N ARG A 167 -6.46 -3.06 7.36
CA ARG A 167 -6.16 -4.45 7.67
C ARG A 167 -4.88 -4.95 7.01
N ASP A 168 -4.67 -4.64 5.74
CA ASP A 168 -3.48 -5.08 5.00
C ASP A 168 -2.18 -4.40 5.45
N ILE A 169 -2.26 -3.13 5.87
CA ILE A 169 -1.13 -2.40 6.45
C ILE A 169 -0.77 -3.04 7.79
N VAL A 170 -1.75 -3.30 8.66
CA VAL A 170 -1.54 -3.98 9.95
C VAL A 170 -0.91 -5.36 9.70
N LYS A 171 -1.44 -6.15 8.75
CA LYS A 171 -0.87 -7.45 8.39
C LYS A 171 0.62 -7.35 8.06
N GLN A 172 1.01 -6.35 7.28
CA GLN A 172 2.39 -6.16 6.84
C GLN A 172 3.30 -5.63 7.94
N ILE A 173 2.81 -4.75 8.81
CA ILE A 173 3.56 -4.27 9.97
C ILE A 173 3.85 -5.45 10.92
N TYR A 174 2.87 -6.30 11.21
CA TYR A 174 3.09 -7.51 12.01
C TYR A 174 4.00 -8.52 11.31
N GLY A 175 3.82 -8.75 10.02
CA GLY A 175 4.72 -9.60 9.24
C GLY A 175 6.17 -9.09 9.28
N PHE A 176 6.36 -7.77 9.18
CA PHE A 176 7.66 -7.14 9.35
C PHE A 176 8.20 -7.33 10.77
N ALA A 177 7.41 -7.10 11.81
CA ALA A 177 7.82 -7.31 13.20
C ALA A 177 8.32 -8.74 13.44
N ILE A 178 7.55 -9.74 12.99
CA ILE A 178 7.86 -11.16 13.15
C ILE A 178 9.17 -11.52 12.44
N LEU A 179 9.39 -11.01 11.22
CA LEU A 179 10.65 -11.19 10.50
C LEU A 179 11.86 -10.56 11.22
N HIS A 180 11.64 -9.55 12.07
CA HIS A 180 12.67 -8.87 12.85
C HIS A 180 12.77 -9.37 14.30
N GLY A 181 12.19 -10.54 14.59
CA GLY A 181 12.39 -11.26 15.86
C GLY A 181 11.29 -11.07 16.91
N GLU A 182 10.24 -10.31 16.60
CA GLU A 182 9.09 -10.17 17.50
C GLU A 182 8.27 -11.47 17.57
N LYS A 183 7.98 -11.91 18.79
CA LYS A 183 7.20 -13.14 19.04
C LYS A 183 5.75 -12.82 19.33
N VAL A 184 5.01 -12.44 18.30
CA VAL A 184 3.59 -12.09 18.37
C VAL A 184 2.80 -12.77 17.26
N ALA A 185 1.52 -13.06 17.51
CA ALA A 185 0.60 -13.49 16.46
C ALA A 185 0.18 -12.29 15.61
N ASN A 186 -0.09 -12.51 14.32
CA ASN A 186 -0.56 -11.46 13.44
C ASN A 186 -2.10 -11.37 13.53
N PRO A 187 -2.68 -10.29 14.06
CA PRO A 187 -4.13 -10.18 14.26
C PRO A 187 -4.90 -10.19 12.93
N ALA A 188 -4.24 -9.85 11.82
CA ALA A 188 -4.88 -9.81 10.51
C ALA A 188 -5.13 -11.20 9.93
N ASP A 189 -4.47 -12.26 10.40
CA ASP A 189 -4.65 -13.61 9.85
C ASP A 189 -6.05 -14.18 10.15
N GLU A 190 -6.69 -13.73 11.23
CA GLU A 190 -8.08 -14.07 11.58
C GLU A 190 -9.12 -13.04 11.10
N VAL A 191 -8.68 -12.00 10.39
CA VAL A 191 -9.55 -10.95 9.84
C VAL A 191 -9.43 -10.97 8.32
N GLY A 192 -10.23 -11.81 7.68
CA GLY A 192 -10.26 -11.91 6.22
C GLY A 192 -10.83 -10.64 5.57
N PRO A 193 -10.28 -10.16 4.44
CA PRO A 193 -10.75 -8.93 3.78
C PRO A 193 -12.24 -8.99 3.40
N ALA A 194 -12.74 -10.17 3.02
CA ALA A 194 -14.15 -10.38 2.69
C ALA A 194 -15.11 -10.15 3.87
N SER A 195 -14.63 -10.29 5.12
CA SER A 195 -15.42 -9.97 6.31
C SER A 195 -15.56 -8.45 6.53
N ILE A 196 -14.68 -7.65 5.91
CA ILE A 196 -14.71 -6.19 6.00
C ILE A 196 -15.62 -5.64 4.91
N ALA A 197 -15.31 -5.93 3.64
CA ALA A 197 -16.09 -5.47 2.50
C ALA A 197 -15.91 -6.42 1.30
N GLN A 198 -16.97 -6.55 0.51
CA GLN A 198 -16.93 -7.20 -0.79
C GLN A 198 -17.11 -6.13 -1.87
N PHE A 199 -16.31 -6.22 -2.92
CA PHE A 199 -16.40 -5.33 -4.08
C PHE A 199 -16.74 -6.18 -5.29
N GLU A 200 -17.78 -5.77 -6.03
CA GLU A 200 -18.02 -6.32 -7.35
C GLU A 200 -16.89 -5.89 -8.28
N VAL A 201 -16.28 -6.87 -8.96
CA VAL A 201 -15.27 -6.59 -9.98
C VAL A 201 -15.99 -5.92 -11.14
N ARG A 202 -15.68 -4.64 -11.38
CA ARG A 202 -16.21 -3.93 -12.54
C ARG A 202 -15.54 -4.45 -13.81
N ASP A 203 -16.30 -5.16 -14.63
CA ASP A 203 -15.90 -5.60 -15.95
C ASP A 203 -16.77 -4.91 -17.01
N ARG A 204 -16.32 -3.74 -17.45
CA ARG A 204 -17.05 -2.89 -18.40
C ARG A 204 -16.17 -2.56 -19.60
N ALA A 205 -16.70 -2.78 -20.78
CA ALA A 205 -16.24 -2.23 -22.06
C ALA A 205 -17.43 -1.49 -22.70
N LEU A 206 -17.15 -0.37 -23.38
CA LEU A 206 -18.17 0.38 -24.10
C LEU A 206 -18.40 -0.27 -25.47
N SER A 207 -19.66 -0.32 -25.91
CA SER A 207 -20.00 -0.66 -27.29
C SER A 207 -19.66 0.49 -28.25
N PRO A 208 -19.56 0.25 -29.57
CA PRO A 208 -19.42 1.31 -30.58
C PRO A 208 -20.47 2.43 -30.47
N GLY A 209 -21.72 2.06 -30.15
CA GLY A 209 -22.80 3.03 -29.91
C GLY A 209 -22.57 3.89 -28.67
N GLU A 210 -22.11 3.30 -27.58
CA GLU A 210 -21.72 4.02 -26.37
C GLU A 210 -20.52 4.94 -26.59
N ILE A 211 -19.53 4.53 -27.40
CA ILE A 211 -18.38 5.39 -27.78
C ILE A 211 -18.88 6.64 -28.51
N ARG A 212 -19.79 6.47 -29.49
CA ARG A 212 -20.39 7.60 -30.21
C ARG A 212 -21.10 8.57 -29.26
N ILE A 213 -21.94 8.05 -28.36
CA ILE A 213 -22.64 8.86 -27.35
C ILE A 213 -21.64 9.57 -26.45
N MET A 214 -20.65 8.84 -25.93
CA MET A 214 -19.63 9.37 -25.03
C MET A 214 -18.84 10.52 -25.66
N LEU A 215 -18.39 10.37 -26.91
CA LEU A 215 -17.64 11.41 -27.63
C LEU A 215 -18.51 12.62 -27.96
N SER A 216 -19.80 12.42 -28.29
CA SER A 216 -20.75 13.52 -28.47
C SER A 216 -20.98 14.31 -27.18
N LEU A 217 -21.14 13.61 -26.05
CA LEU A 217 -21.31 14.24 -24.74
C LEU A 217 -20.03 14.94 -24.25
N LEU A 218 -18.85 14.41 -24.59
CA LEU A 218 -17.57 15.01 -24.22
C LEU A 218 -17.41 16.44 -24.74
N GLU A 219 -17.94 16.74 -25.93
CA GLU A 219 -17.95 18.10 -26.49
C GLU A 219 -18.84 19.06 -25.69
N ARG A 220 -19.86 18.54 -25.01
CA ARG A 220 -20.88 19.32 -24.29
C ARG A 220 -20.56 19.48 -22.80
N VAL A 221 -19.74 18.59 -22.23
CA VAL A 221 -19.29 18.69 -20.84
C VAL A 221 -18.39 19.92 -20.68
N ALA A 222 -18.65 20.72 -19.64
CA ALA A 222 -17.84 21.88 -19.29
C ALA A 222 -16.45 21.46 -18.78
N THR A 223 -15.47 21.44 -19.68
CA THR A 223 -14.07 21.12 -19.39
C THR A 223 -13.15 21.85 -20.37
N LEU A 224 -11.85 21.92 -20.07
CA LEU A 224 -10.87 22.53 -20.98
C LEU A 224 -10.73 21.68 -22.26
N PRO A 225 -10.51 22.32 -23.44
CA PRO A 225 -10.29 21.59 -24.70
C PRO A 225 -9.17 20.55 -24.61
N THR A 226 -8.07 20.87 -23.92
CA THR A 226 -6.93 19.96 -23.70
C THR A 226 -7.33 18.69 -22.93
N ILE A 227 -8.31 18.76 -22.04
CA ILE A 227 -8.80 17.60 -21.28
C ILE A 227 -9.70 16.72 -22.16
N ARG A 228 -10.48 17.31 -23.08
CA ARG A 228 -11.24 16.54 -24.09
C ARG A 228 -10.27 15.76 -24.98
N LEU A 229 -9.26 16.46 -25.50
CA LEU A 229 -8.19 15.88 -26.29
C LEU A 229 -7.47 14.75 -25.54
N GLY A 230 -7.17 14.94 -24.25
CA GLY A 230 -6.55 13.90 -23.43
C GLY A 230 -7.41 12.63 -23.28
N LEU A 231 -8.74 12.75 -23.12
CA LEU A 231 -9.61 11.57 -23.07
C LEU A 231 -9.70 10.84 -24.42
N LYS A 232 -9.78 11.60 -25.53
CA LYS A 232 -9.72 11.02 -26.88
C LYS A 232 -8.40 10.29 -27.08
N LEU A 233 -7.28 10.88 -26.65
CA LEU A 233 -5.96 10.27 -26.75
C LEU A 233 -5.86 8.97 -25.94
N ILE A 234 -6.44 8.90 -24.73
CA ILE A 234 -6.52 7.63 -23.96
C ILE A 234 -7.29 6.57 -24.73
N LEU A 235 -8.41 6.92 -25.36
CA LEU A 235 -9.19 5.97 -26.16
C LEU A 235 -8.38 5.46 -27.35
N LEU A 236 -7.69 6.36 -28.07
CA LEU A 236 -6.96 6.04 -29.31
C LEU A 236 -5.64 5.29 -29.07
N THR A 237 -4.91 5.63 -27.99
CA THR A 237 -3.59 5.03 -27.70
C THR A 237 -3.67 3.89 -26.70
N MET A 238 -4.81 3.76 -26.01
CA MET A 238 -5.05 2.81 -24.92
C MET A 238 -4.04 2.92 -23.76
N VAL A 239 -3.25 3.98 -23.62
CA VAL A 239 -2.29 4.13 -22.51
C VAL A 239 -2.97 4.19 -21.14
N ARG A 240 -2.23 3.93 -20.07
CA ARG A 240 -2.76 4.12 -18.71
C ARG A 240 -2.96 5.61 -18.46
N LYS A 241 -4.00 5.94 -17.70
CA LYS A 241 -4.29 7.31 -17.26
C LYS A 241 -3.05 8.03 -16.72
N SER A 242 -2.28 7.36 -15.86
CA SER A 242 -1.08 7.95 -15.26
C SER A 242 0.04 8.21 -16.26
N GLU A 243 0.18 7.34 -17.28
CA GLU A 243 1.21 7.48 -18.32
C GLU A 243 0.99 8.77 -19.12
N LEU A 244 -0.26 9.08 -19.48
CA LEU A 244 -0.62 10.34 -20.14
C LEU A 244 -0.55 11.56 -19.20
N GLN A 245 -1.05 11.43 -17.97
CA GLN A 245 -1.05 12.55 -17.01
C GLN A 245 0.35 13.09 -16.72
N ASP A 246 1.33 12.20 -16.62
CA ASP A 246 2.72 12.58 -16.32
C ASP A 246 3.58 12.73 -17.58
N ALA A 247 2.98 12.68 -18.78
CA ALA A 247 3.72 12.63 -20.04
C ALA A 247 4.46 13.95 -20.30
N VAL A 248 5.69 13.86 -20.81
CA VAL A 248 6.52 15.02 -21.14
C VAL A 248 6.88 15.04 -22.62
N TRP A 249 7.11 16.24 -23.16
CA TRP A 249 7.34 16.41 -24.60
C TRP A 249 8.57 15.68 -25.12
N ASN A 250 9.61 15.52 -24.29
CA ASN A 250 10.83 14.79 -24.67
C ASN A 250 10.60 13.28 -24.89
N GLU A 251 9.40 12.77 -24.63
CA GLU A 251 9.05 11.38 -24.95
C GLU A 251 8.39 11.24 -26.33
N VAL A 252 8.00 12.34 -26.97
CA VAL A 252 7.22 12.32 -28.21
C VAL A 252 8.11 12.69 -29.38
N GLU A 253 8.35 11.72 -30.26
CA GLU A 253 9.01 11.92 -31.55
C GLU A 253 7.95 12.09 -32.63
N PHE A 254 7.78 13.33 -33.10
CA PHE A 254 6.73 13.67 -34.06
C PHE A 254 7.03 13.15 -35.47
N GLU A 255 8.30 13.09 -35.87
CA GLU A 255 8.71 12.62 -37.20
C GLU A 255 8.42 11.12 -37.37
N ASP A 256 8.80 10.31 -36.38
CA ASP A 256 8.55 8.87 -36.39
C ASP A 256 7.15 8.49 -35.90
N ALA A 257 6.34 9.47 -35.45
CA ALA A 257 5.05 9.28 -34.83
C ALA A 257 5.07 8.25 -33.68
N VAL A 258 6.03 8.40 -32.77
CA VAL A 258 6.21 7.51 -31.60
C VAL A 258 6.21 8.30 -30.31
N TRP A 259 5.50 7.79 -29.31
CA TRP A 259 5.62 8.24 -27.93
C TRP A 259 6.30 7.15 -27.08
N SER A 260 7.53 7.42 -26.65
CA SER A 260 8.43 6.49 -25.96
C SER A 260 8.45 6.73 -24.46
N ILE A 261 7.69 5.94 -23.70
CA ILE A 261 7.59 6.06 -22.25
C ILE A 261 8.76 5.34 -21.59
N THR A 262 9.54 6.05 -20.79
CA THR A 262 10.74 5.49 -20.15
C THR A 262 10.40 4.46 -19.05
N LYS A 263 11.35 3.55 -18.78
CA LYS A 263 11.17 2.52 -17.75
C LYS A 263 10.89 3.10 -16.36
N GLU A 264 11.41 4.28 -16.06
CA GLU A 264 11.22 4.99 -14.79
C GLU A 264 9.76 5.40 -14.58
N ARG A 265 9.03 5.75 -15.65
CA ARG A 265 7.61 6.11 -15.58
C ARG A 265 6.68 4.89 -15.66
N MET A 266 7.18 3.76 -16.15
CA MET A 266 6.37 2.56 -16.37
C MET A 266 6.17 1.76 -15.08
N LYS A 267 4.91 1.40 -14.79
CA LYS A 267 4.53 0.59 -13.61
C LYS A 267 5.29 -0.75 -13.54
N ARG A 268 5.64 -1.35 -14.69
CA ARG A 268 6.37 -2.62 -14.80
C ARG A 268 7.88 -2.45 -15.05
N LYS A 269 8.41 -1.23 -15.01
CA LYS A 269 9.84 -0.90 -15.17
C LYS A 269 10.47 -1.36 -16.49
N LYS A 270 9.70 -1.34 -17.58
CA LYS A 270 10.19 -1.57 -18.94
C LYS A 270 9.78 -0.39 -19.82
N PRO A 271 10.62 0.07 -20.75
CA PRO A 271 10.22 1.09 -21.71
C PRO A 271 9.02 0.63 -22.52
N HIS A 272 8.19 1.57 -22.97
CA HIS A 272 7.02 1.27 -23.78
C HIS A 272 6.85 2.30 -24.89
N ASN A 273 6.89 1.82 -26.13
CA ASN A 273 6.64 2.63 -27.30
C ASN A 273 5.15 2.59 -27.65
N VAL A 274 4.55 3.76 -27.78
CA VAL A 274 3.17 3.98 -28.20
C VAL A 274 3.21 4.57 -29.62
N TYR A 275 2.78 3.80 -30.60
CA TYR A 275 2.74 4.26 -31.99
C TYR A 275 1.50 5.11 -32.22
N LEU A 276 1.68 6.30 -32.79
CA LEU A 276 0.61 7.28 -32.91
C LEU A 276 -0.07 7.14 -34.28
N SER A 277 -1.38 6.91 -34.28
CA SER A 277 -2.21 7.11 -35.48
C SER A 277 -2.24 8.59 -35.88
N ARG A 278 -2.62 8.89 -37.12
CA ARG A 278 -2.75 10.27 -37.62
C ARG A 278 -3.61 11.14 -36.69
N GLN A 279 -4.77 10.63 -36.26
CA GLN A 279 -5.66 11.27 -35.31
C GLN A 279 -4.98 11.55 -33.95
N SER A 280 -4.18 10.61 -33.46
CA SER A 280 -3.43 10.80 -32.21
C SER A 280 -2.34 11.84 -32.37
N LEU A 281 -1.67 11.88 -33.52
CA LEU A 281 -0.63 12.85 -33.83
C LEU A 281 -1.20 14.27 -33.93
N ASP A 282 -2.35 14.45 -34.60
CA ASP A 282 -3.07 15.73 -34.65
C ASP A 282 -3.42 16.23 -33.26
N ILE A 283 -3.87 15.33 -32.37
CA ILE A 283 -4.13 15.64 -30.97
C ILE A 283 -2.83 16.07 -30.26
N MET A 284 -1.73 15.36 -30.45
CA MET A 284 -0.43 15.71 -29.85
C MET A 284 0.04 17.10 -30.30
N VAL A 285 -0.11 17.43 -31.58
CA VAL A 285 0.23 18.76 -32.12
C VAL A 285 -0.65 19.84 -31.49
N ALA A 286 -1.96 19.63 -31.42
CA ALA A 286 -2.88 20.58 -30.79
C ALA A 286 -2.56 20.79 -29.29
N LEU A 287 -2.22 19.71 -28.57
CA LEU A 287 -1.77 19.80 -27.18
C LEU A 287 -0.45 20.57 -27.07
N LYS A 288 0.49 20.40 -28.01
CA LYS A 288 1.77 21.11 -28.03
C LYS A 288 1.57 22.61 -28.15
N THR A 289 0.68 23.05 -29.04
CA THR A 289 0.32 24.47 -29.20
C THR A 289 -0.31 25.03 -27.92
N CYS A 290 -1.10 24.23 -27.21
CA CYS A 290 -1.77 24.66 -25.98
C CYS A 290 -0.87 24.66 -24.73
N ALA A 291 0.22 23.87 -24.73
CA ALA A 291 1.06 23.66 -23.55
C ALA A 291 2.00 24.84 -23.24
N GLY A 292 2.21 25.76 -24.19
CA GLY A 292 3.15 26.88 -24.05
C GLY A 292 4.56 26.38 -23.71
N ASN A 293 5.16 26.92 -22.65
CA ASN A 293 6.49 26.52 -22.18
C ASN A 293 6.48 25.32 -21.20
N SER A 294 5.35 24.66 -21.00
CA SER A 294 5.31 23.49 -20.11
C SER A 294 6.10 22.33 -20.70
N ARG A 295 6.84 21.62 -19.84
CA ARG A 295 7.44 20.33 -20.19
C ARG A 295 6.42 19.21 -20.34
N TYR A 296 5.22 19.35 -19.77
CA TYR A 296 4.19 18.31 -19.75
C TYR A 296 3.25 18.44 -20.96
N LEU A 297 2.74 17.29 -21.44
CA LEU A 297 1.70 17.25 -22.48
C LEU A 297 0.38 17.86 -21.97
N LEU A 298 0.07 17.62 -20.70
CA LEU A 298 -1.13 18.12 -20.03
C LEU A 298 -0.71 18.81 -18.72
N PRO A 299 -0.36 20.11 -18.76
CA PRO A 299 0.04 20.85 -17.56
C PRO A 299 -1.11 21.05 -16.58
N SER A 300 -0.76 21.31 -15.32
CA SER A 300 -1.68 21.85 -14.33
C SER A 300 -2.21 23.22 -14.78
N ARG A 301 -3.45 23.53 -14.41
CA ARG A 301 -4.09 24.81 -14.72
C ARG A 301 -3.36 25.99 -14.07
N TYR A 302 -2.79 25.77 -12.89
CA TYR A 302 -2.19 26.83 -12.08
C TYR A 302 -0.66 26.83 -12.17
N GLU A 303 -0.05 25.67 -12.43
CA GLU A 303 1.41 25.50 -12.40
C GLU A 303 1.90 24.79 -13.67
N ALA A 304 2.49 25.54 -14.60
CA ALA A 304 2.96 24.98 -15.88
C ALA A 304 4.08 23.94 -15.71
N ASN A 305 4.78 23.95 -14.57
CA ASN A 305 5.84 22.99 -14.23
C ASN A 305 5.32 21.76 -13.49
N GLU A 306 4.00 21.60 -13.37
CA GLU A 306 3.36 20.43 -12.79
C GLU A 306 2.43 19.75 -13.79
N PRO A 307 2.25 18.42 -13.72
CA PRO A 307 1.26 17.72 -14.53
C PRO A 307 -0.15 18.03 -14.04
N MET A 308 -1.14 17.77 -14.91
CA MET A 308 -2.54 17.87 -14.54
C MET A 308 -2.92 16.99 -13.34
N SER A 309 -3.95 17.41 -12.59
CA SER A 309 -4.43 16.66 -11.43
C SER A 309 -4.89 15.23 -11.78
N ARG A 310 -4.55 14.27 -10.90
CA ARG A 310 -4.93 12.84 -11.01
C ARG A 310 -6.44 12.61 -11.09
N ALA A 311 -7.23 13.51 -10.51
CA ALA A 311 -8.68 13.40 -10.43
C ALA A 311 -9.42 13.90 -11.69
N THR A 312 -8.78 14.77 -12.50
CA THR A 312 -9.46 15.52 -13.57
C THR A 312 -10.18 14.62 -14.57
N PHE A 313 -9.52 13.62 -15.13
CA PHE A 313 -10.16 12.72 -16.11
C PHE A 313 -11.35 11.95 -15.51
N ASN A 314 -11.23 11.49 -14.25
CA ASN A 314 -12.33 10.78 -13.57
C ASN A 314 -13.53 11.69 -13.33
N ARG A 315 -13.30 12.98 -13.04
CA ARG A 315 -14.39 13.97 -12.89
C ARG A 315 -15.11 14.17 -14.23
N VAL A 316 -14.38 14.22 -15.34
CA VAL A 316 -14.99 14.37 -16.67
C VAL A 316 -15.79 13.12 -17.05
N THR A 317 -15.28 11.90 -16.83
CA THR A 317 -16.08 10.68 -17.11
C THR A 317 -17.33 10.60 -16.23
N THR A 318 -17.25 11.08 -14.97
CA THR A 318 -18.42 11.19 -14.08
C THR A 318 -19.45 12.17 -14.64
N ALA A 319 -19.01 13.37 -15.06
CA ALA A 319 -19.89 14.37 -15.67
C ALA A 319 -20.55 13.88 -16.97
N ILE A 320 -19.85 13.10 -17.80
CA ILE A 320 -20.44 12.46 -18.98
C ILE A 320 -21.55 11.49 -18.57
N ALA A 321 -21.30 10.64 -17.58
CA ALA A 321 -22.30 9.68 -17.11
C ALA A 321 -23.53 10.36 -16.48
N GLU A 322 -23.33 11.45 -15.74
CA GLU A 322 -24.43 12.26 -15.18
C GLU A 322 -25.26 12.93 -16.27
N LEU A 323 -24.60 13.48 -17.30
CA LEU A 323 -25.30 14.10 -18.44
C LEU A 323 -26.07 13.06 -19.26
N ALA A 324 -25.47 11.90 -19.53
CA ALA A 324 -26.15 10.79 -20.20
C ALA A 324 -27.40 10.35 -19.45
N LYS A 325 -27.30 10.21 -18.12
CA LYS A 325 -28.45 9.87 -17.27
C LYS A 325 -29.53 10.95 -17.32
N LYS A 326 -29.14 12.23 -17.24
CA LYS A 326 -30.08 13.36 -17.32
C LYS A 326 -30.85 13.38 -18.65
N GLU A 327 -30.20 12.98 -19.74
CA GLU A 327 -30.78 12.97 -21.08
C GLU A 327 -31.39 11.62 -21.48
N ASN A 328 -31.45 10.66 -20.54
CA ASN A 328 -31.96 9.31 -20.77
C ASN A 328 -31.29 8.59 -21.95
N LEU A 329 -29.99 8.80 -22.13
CA LEU A 329 -29.19 8.16 -23.17
C LEU A 329 -28.71 6.77 -22.71
N PRO A 330 -28.59 5.80 -23.63
CA PRO A 330 -28.15 4.44 -23.30
C PRO A 330 -26.63 4.36 -23.10
N LEU A 331 -26.12 5.11 -22.12
CA LEU A 331 -24.71 5.09 -21.71
C LEU A 331 -24.65 4.97 -20.18
N ALA A 332 -24.33 3.78 -19.71
CA ALA A 332 -24.14 3.57 -18.27
C ALA A 332 -22.78 4.13 -17.77
N PRO A 333 -22.59 4.29 -16.45
CA PRO A 333 -21.37 4.92 -15.91
C PRO A 333 -20.08 4.14 -16.19
N PHE A 334 -19.02 4.85 -16.57
CA PHE A 334 -17.71 4.28 -16.87
C PHE A 334 -16.57 5.12 -16.29
N THR A 335 -15.38 4.54 -16.25
CA THR A 335 -14.13 5.17 -15.80
C THR A 335 -13.13 5.26 -16.94
N VAL A 336 -12.06 6.03 -16.74
CA VAL A 336 -10.95 6.14 -17.69
C VAL A 336 -10.31 4.77 -17.98
N HIS A 337 -10.30 3.86 -17.00
CA HIS A 337 -9.75 2.52 -17.21
C HIS A 337 -10.62 1.69 -18.16
N ASP A 338 -11.93 1.89 -18.15
CA ASP A 338 -12.86 1.18 -19.02
C ASP A 338 -12.67 1.58 -20.49
N LEU A 339 -12.20 2.80 -20.79
CA LEU A 339 -11.84 3.20 -22.17
C LEU A 339 -10.69 2.37 -22.73
N ARG A 340 -9.70 2.08 -21.89
CA ARG A 340 -8.58 1.22 -22.26
C ARG A 340 -9.02 -0.24 -22.42
N ARG A 341 -9.89 -0.74 -21.54
CA ARG A 341 -10.49 -2.08 -21.70
C ARG A 341 -11.30 -2.15 -22.99
N THR A 342 -12.06 -1.11 -23.30
CA THR A 342 -12.87 -0.99 -24.52
C THR A 342 -12.04 -1.19 -25.77
N GLY A 343 -10.91 -0.49 -25.91
CA GLY A 343 -10.02 -0.67 -27.06
C GLY A 343 -9.52 -2.11 -27.19
N SER A 344 -9.08 -2.71 -26.07
CA SER A 344 -8.64 -4.11 -26.06
C SER A 344 -9.75 -5.09 -26.47
N THR A 345 -10.95 -4.96 -25.91
CA THR A 345 -12.09 -5.81 -26.22
C THR A 345 -12.49 -5.71 -27.69
N LEU A 346 -12.71 -4.48 -28.19
CA LEU A 346 -13.19 -4.27 -29.56
C LEU A 346 -12.13 -4.63 -30.61
N LEU A 347 -10.83 -4.48 -30.32
CA LEU A 347 -9.77 -4.94 -31.21
C LEU A 347 -9.68 -6.47 -31.30
N ASN A 348 -9.89 -7.18 -30.17
CA ASN A 348 -9.98 -8.63 -30.19
C ASN A 348 -11.23 -9.09 -30.96
N GLU A 349 -12.38 -8.45 -30.74
CA GLU A 349 -13.62 -8.75 -31.48
C GLU A 349 -13.49 -8.46 -32.98
N ALA A 350 -12.73 -7.44 -33.36
CA ALA A 350 -12.41 -7.14 -34.75
C ALA A 350 -11.49 -8.19 -35.41
N GLY A 351 -10.82 -9.04 -34.63
CA GLY A 351 -9.95 -10.10 -35.13
C GLY A 351 -8.46 -9.74 -35.22
N PHE A 352 -8.02 -8.65 -34.59
CA PHE A 352 -6.58 -8.35 -34.51
C PHE A 352 -5.84 -9.34 -33.62
N ASN A 353 -4.54 -9.51 -33.87
CA ASN A 353 -3.71 -10.42 -33.11
C ASN A 353 -3.57 -9.95 -31.64
N SER A 354 -3.92 -10.83 -30.70
CA SER A 354 -3.89 -10.54 -29.26
C SER A 354 -2.49 -10.16 -28.76
N ASP A 355 -1.41 -10.67 -29.33
CA ASP A 355 -0.04 -10.30 -28.93
C ASP A 355 0.25 -8.81 -29.23
N TRP A 356 -0.29 -8.27 -30.33
CA TRP A 356 -0.15 -6.85 -30.67
C TRP A 356 -0.92 -5.98 -29.67
N ILE A 357 -2.12 -6.41 -29.30
CA ILE A 357 -3.00 -5.73 -28.34
C ILE A 357 -2.34 -5.73 -26.96
N GLU A 358 -1.87 -6.87 -26.46
CA GLU A 358 -1.19 -6.97 -25.16
C GLU A 358 0.10 -6.14 -25.13
N LYS A 359 0.87 -6.10 -26.23
CA LYS A 359 2.02 -5.20 -26.37
C LYS A 359 1.62 -3.72 -26.33
N CYS A 360 0.54 -3.30 -26.99
CA CYS A 360 0.00 -1.93 -26.88
C CYS A 360 -0.46 -1.60 -25.45
N LEU A 361 -0.85 -2.60 -24.68
CA LEU A 361 -1.19 -2.43 -23.27
C LEU A 361 0.05 -2.48 -22.35
N ALA A 362 1.27 -2.62 -22.88
CA ALA A 362 2.46 -2.89 -22.08
C ALA A 362 2.21 -4.01 -21.05
N HIS A 363 1.41 -5.00 -21.47
CA HIS A 363 1.22 -6.24 -20.77
C HIS A 363 2.31 -7.19 -21.27
N GLU A 364 2.91 -7.88 -20.32
CA GLU A 364 3.81 -8.98 -20.60
C GLU A 364 3.40 -10.14 -19.71
N ASP A 365 3.22 -11.30 -20.28
CA ASP A 365 3.01 -12.51 -19.53
C ASP A 365 4.34 -13.03 -18.95
N ASN A 366 4.82 -12.35 -17.91
CA ASN A 366 6.00 -12.81 -17.15
C ASN A 366 5.75 -14.12 -16.36
N ARG A 367 4.53 -14.66 -16.43
CA ARG A 367 4.14 -15.95 -15.82
C ARG A 367 4.02 -17.07 -16.85
N SER A 368 4.07 -16.77 -18.14
CA SER A 368 4.06 -17.79 -19.19
C SER A 368 5.47 -17.92 -19.79
N SER A 369 5.83 -19.14 -20.20
CA SER A 369 7.09 -19.37 -20.93
C SER A 369 7.22 -18.48 -22.16
N ARG A 370 6.10 -18.13 -22.81
CA ARG A 370 6.04 -17.26 -24.00
C ARG A 370 6.66 -15.87 -23.77
N GLY A 371 6.41 -15.23 -22.63
CA GLY A 371 6.95 -13.89 -22.33
C GLY A 371 8.48 -13.84 -22.20
N VAL A 372 9.11 -15.00 -21.97
CA VAL A 372 10.59 -15.13 -21.90
C VAL A 372 11.20 -15.20 -23.31
N TYR A 373 10.51 -15.81 -24.28
CA TYR A 373 11.04 -16.06 -25.63
C TYR A 373 10.66 -14.98 -26.66
N ASN A 374 9.44 -14.44 -26.60
CA ASN A 374 8.98 -13.49 -27.60
C ASN A 374 9.38 -12.04 -27.24
N LYS A 375 10.48 -11.57 -27.85
CA LYS A 375 10.99 -10.20 -27.71
C LYS A 375 10.56 -9.27 -28.84
N ALA A 376 9.67 -9.71 -29.75
CA ALA A 376 9.28 -8.90 -30.89
C ALA A 376 8.49 -7.64 -30.46
N GLU A 377 8.79 -6.51 -31.08
CA GLU A 377 8.06 -5.25 -30.85
C GLU A 377 6.81 -5.11 -31.73
N TYR A 378 6.71 -5.91 -32.80
CA TYR A 378 5.59 -5.90 -33.76
C TYR A 378 5.28 -4.52 -34.32
N GLU A 379 6.29 -3.69 -34.53
CA GLU A 379 6.12 -2.29 -34.87
C GLU A 379 5.18 -2.04 -36.07
N PRO A 380 5.43 -2.61 -37.28
CA PRO A 380 4.55 -2.36 -38.43
C PRO A 380 3.10 -2.75 -38.17
N HIS A 381 2.91 -3.86 -37.48
CA HIS A 381 1.58 -4.40 -37.17
C HIS A 381 0.84 -3.54 -36.13
N ARG A 382 1.54 -3.06 -35.10
CA ARG A 382 0.95 -2.19 -34.08
C ARG A 382 0.63 -0.80 -34.62
N ARG A 383 1.49 -0.25 -35.48
CA ARG A 383 1.21 1.01 -36.22
C ARG A 383 -0.07 0.88 -37.03
N HIS A 384 -0.17 -0.18 -37.83
CA HIS A 384 -1.35 -0.48 -38.64
C HIS A 384 -2.61 -0.66 -37.81
N MET A 385 -2.56 -1.51 -36.77
CA MET A 385 -3.68 -1.77 -35.88
C MET A 385 -4.19 -0.50 -35.19
N LEU A 386 -3.29 0.35 -34.66
CA LEU A 386 -3.68 1.60 -34.01
C LEU A 386 -4.23 2.64 -35.00
N GLN A 387 -3.80 2.60 -36.26
CA GLN A 387 -4.41 3.42 -37.31
C GLN A 387 -5.82 2.93 -37.67
N GLU A 388 -6.03 1.62 -37.82
CA GLU A 388 -7.36 1.06 -38.07
C GLU A 388 -8.31 1.25 -36.89
N TRP A 389 -7.80 1.13 -35.66
CA TRP A 389 -8.54 1.48 -34.44
C TRP A 389 -9.05 2.93 -34.47
N ALA A 390 -8.18 3.87 -34.84
CA ALA A 390 -8.56 5.27 -34.94
C ALA A 390 -9.60 5.51 -36.04
N ASN A 391 -9.47 4.83 -37.19
CA ASN A 391 -10.46 4.90 -38.27
C ASN A 391 -11.83 4.35 -37.84
N MET A 392 -11.85 3.25 -37.06
CA MET A 392 -13.08 2.71 -36.48
C MET A 392 -13.77 3.71 -35.55
N VAL A 393 -13.02 4.32 -34.62
CA VAL A 393 -13.55 5.32 -33.68
C VAL A 393 -14.11 6.54 -34.42
N ASP A 394 -13.42 7.02 -35.44
CA ASP A 394 -13.88 8.13 -36.28
C ASP A 394 -15.18 7.80 -37.03
N ALA A 395 -15.26 6.61 -37.64
CA ALA A 395 -16.46 6.15 -38.33
C ALA A 395 -17.66 6.06 -37.36
N TRP A 396 -17.47 5.46 -36.18
CA TRP A 396 -18.54 5.38 -35.19
C TRP A 396 -18.99 6.76 -34.69
N THR A 397 -18.05 7.70 -34.56
CA THR A 397 -18.37 9.09 -34.21
C THR A 397 -19.29 9.74 -35.25
N ARG A 398 -19.06 9.48 -36.55
CA ARG A 398 -19.93 9.92 -37.65
C ARG A 398 -21.22 9.10 -37.79
N GLY A 399 -21.35 7.98 -37.09
CA GLY A 399 -22.49 7.06 -37.21
C GLY A 399 -22.37 6.08 -38.38
N GLU A 400 -21.17 5.88 -38.89
CA GLU A 400 -20.84 4.99 -40.00
C GLU A 400 -20.38 3.62 -39.49
N LYS A 401 -20.56 2.59 -40.34
CA LYS A 401 -19.92 1.29 -40.14
C LYS A 401 -18.49 1.34 -40.70
N TYR A 402 -17.59 0.57 -40.10
CA TYR A 402 -16.23 0.42 -40.59
C TYR A 402 -15.74 -1.01 -40.35
N THR A 403 -15.12 -1.60 -41.37
CA THR A 403 -14.50 -2.93 -41.29
C THR A 403 -13.00 -2.74 -41.44
N PRO A 404 -12.20 -3.06 -40.41
CA PRO A 404 -10.76 -2.83 -40.46
C PRO A 404 -10.05 -3.83 -41.35
N THR A 405 -8.96 -3.40 -41.96
CA THR A 405 -8.00 -4.32 -42.58
C THR A 405 -7.12 -4.92 -41.50
N LEU A 406 -7.05 -6.24 -41.35
CA LEU A 406 -6.39 -6.87 -40.20
C LEU A 406 -4.85 -6.94 -40.32
N THR A 407 -4.35 -6.99 -41.54
CA THR A 407 -2.92 -7.16 -41.83
C THR A 407 -2.37 -5.91 -42.52
N PRO A 408 -1.19 -5.41 -42.11
CA PRO A 408 -0.54 -4.33 -42.84
C PRO A 408 -0.14 -4.78 -44.26
N PRO A 409 -0.02 -3.85 -45.23
CA PRO A 409 0.55 -4.17 -46.54
C PRO A 409 1.97 -4.72 -46.41
N THR A 410 2.31 -5.74 -47.20
CA THR A 410 3.63 -6.42 -47.15
C THR A 410 4.81 -5.45 -47.29
N SER A 411 4.63 -4.36 -48.05
CA SER A 411 5.64 -3.31 -48.24
C SER A 411 6.05 -2.56 -46.96
N THR A 412 5.30 -2.71 -45.88
CA THR A 412 5.57 -2.06 -44.58
C THR A 412 6.22 -2.99 -43.57
N LEU A 413 6.40 -4.28 -43.91
CA LEU A 413 7.01 -5.26 -43.02
C LEU A 413 8.53 -5.12 -43.00
N ALA A 414 9.15 -5.51 -41.88
CA ALA A 414 10.59 -5.48 -41.72
C ALA A 414 11.27 -6.38 -42.78
N ILE A 415 12.20 -5.80 -43.52
CA ILE A 415 13.09 -6.55 -44.40
C ILE A 415 14.27 -7.00 -43.55
N HIS A 416 14.39 -8.31 -43.36
CA HIS A 416 15.55 -8.89 -42.70
C HIS A 416 16.66 -9.06 -43.74
N ASP A 417 17.61 -8.13 -43.78
CA ASP A 417 18.83 -8.29 -44.58
C ASP A 417 19.81 -9.18 -43.81
N PRO A 418 20.17 -10.37 -44.32
CA PRO A 418 21.12 -11.25 -43.66
C PRO A 418 22.56 -10.73 -43.67
N ASN A 419 22.83 -9.61 -44.36
CA ASN A 419 24.16 -9.02 -44.50
C ASN A 419 24.41 -7.79 -43.61
N VAL A 420 23.43 -7.42 -42.76
CA VAL A 420 23.52 -6.30 -41.81
C VAL A 420 23.61 -6.79 -40.38
#